data_AF-A0AAF0F3T2-F1
#
_entry.id   AF-A0AAF0F3T2-F1
#
_cell.length_a   1.000
_cell.length_b   1.000
_cell.length_c   1.000
_cell.angle_alpha   90.00
_cell.angle_beta   90.00
_cell.angle_gamma   90.00
#
_symmetry.space_group_name_H-M   'P 1'
#
loop_
_entity.id
_entity.type
_entity.pdbx_description
1 polymer ?
#
loop_
_entity_poly.entity_id
_entity_poly.type
_entity_poly.pdbx_seq_one_letter_code
_entity_poly.pdbx_strand_id
1 'polypeptide(L)'
;MALCSASRGAKRMFVRPKRAYSSRAPPYEAIAVPKSIDRLAAALADQARVDAEVGDPIYSYRRPLGTVPRCYDQLYAPDVPSVVRKPKVTYFDSEREVDALLPGALARCGTVAKSVGFDLEWNMGQFPGRTAVMQLGMANNIYIIHLSAMGCVPQSIREMLADPHILKVGVAVRNDGHKLRRDFKLVSNGLVELSAMAKALDPSRWKHRRLLVSLRDLCQSYLDRTLRKDAVRVSRWTNTPLSHLQQEYAASDAYVGLELFHQLVLRTYERATRRVLEQPPADLAATPYEAAMAVVRHATSSVSDAPPKPKKARPSRLDSSFGPEKKAYQRALAAWRTKQLTLVELASRACIRIGTSARYVMRALDEELAAQRAAGRPCRLSDEERERLRAEFTSAEVRRNARFHYVFLRDHHVFTHAELAAMK
;
A
#
# COMPACT_ATOMS: atom_id res chain seq x y z
N MET A 1 -68.06 0.97 -14.95
CA MET A 1 -67.05 -0.08 -14.68
C MET A 1 -66.31 0.37 -13.42
N ALA A 2 -66.68 -0.13 -12.23
CA ALA A 2 -66.15 -1.36 -11.60
C ALA A 2 -64.70 -1.13 -11.11
N LEU A 3 -64.29 -1.35 -9.85
CA LEU A 3 -64.62 -2.44 -8.91
C LEU A 3 -64.52 -2.04 -7.39
N CYS A 4 -65.19 -2.84 -6.54
CA CYS A 4 -64.91 -3.28 -5.14
C CYS A 4 -64.12 -2.35 -4.16
N SER A 5 -64.56 -2.08 -2.90
CA SER A 5 -65.03 -2.96 -1.80
C SER A 5 -63.97 -3.99 -1.31
N ALA A 6 -63.78 -4.31 -0.02
CA ALA A 6 -64.54 -4.00 1.19
C ALA A 6 -63.64 -3.98 2.48
N SER A 7 -64.25 -3.62 3.61
CA SER A 7 -63.63 -3.41 4.94
C SER A 7 -63.77 -4.59 5.93
N ARG A 8 -63.09 -4.49 7.09
CA ARG A 8 -63.19 -5.29 8.35
C ARG A 8 -62.28 -6.54 8.38
N GLY A 9 -61.75 -6.99 9.54
CA GLY A 9 -61.80 -6.45 10.91
C GLY A 9 -61.25 -7.47 11.91
N ALA A 10 -60.52 -7.05 12.95
CA ALA A 10 -59.80 -7.95 13.87
C ALA A 10 -60.55 -8.25 15.19
N LYS A 11 -60.35 -9.46 15.74
CA LYS A 11 -60.51 -9.91 17.16
C LYS A 11 -60.34 -11.45 17.22
N ARG A 12 -59.94 -12.15 18.28
CA ARG A 12 -58.97 -12.01 19.41
C ARG A 12 -59.19 -13.26 20.31
N MET A 13 -58.13 -14.02 20.62
CA MET A 13 -57.91 -14.91 21.80
C MET A 13 -58.89 -16.06 22.19
N PHE A 14 -58.32 -17.23 22.52
CA PHE A 14 -58.32 -17.98 23.82
C PHE A 14 -57.38 -19.23 23.60
N VAL A 15 -56.30 -19.56 24.34
CA VAL A 15 -56.12 -19.90 25.78
C VAL A 15 -56.79 -21.25 26.12
N ARG A 16 -56.15 -22.35 26.57
CA ARG A 16 -54.82 -22.75 27.16
C ARG A 16 -54.62 -24.31 26.96
N PRO A 17 -53.71 -25.12 27.60
CA PRO A 17 -52.63 -24.90 28.59
C PRO A 17 -51.25 -25.58 28.30
N LYS A 18 -50.34 -25.47 29.29
CA LYS A 18 -48.94 -25.93 29.35
C LYS A 18 -48.75 -27.46 29.45
N ARG A 19 -47.62 -27.96 28.95
CA ARG A 19 -46.84 -29.04 29.61
C ARG A 19 -45.42 -28.52 29.90
N ALA A 20 -44.86 -28.89 31.04
CA ALA A 20 -43.50 -28.54 31.44
C ALA A 20 -42.66 -29.81 31.59
N TYR A 21 -41.48 -29.85 30.97
CA TYR A 21 -40.31 -30.65 31.32
C TYR A 21 -39.12 -29.84 30.79
N SER A 22 -38.30 -29.23 31.66
CA SER A 22 -37.21 -29.84 32.42
C SER A 22 -35.87 -29.71 31.69
N SER A 23 -34.85 -29.33 32.45
CA SER A 23 -33.50 -28.96 32.02
C SER A 23 -32.75 -30.04 31.26
N ARG A 24 -32.12 -29.66 30.13
CA ARG A 24 -30.74 -30.01 29.76
C ARG A 24 -30.35 -29.27 28.47
N ALA A 25 -29.37 -28.37 28.55
CA ALA A 25 -28.60 -27.95 27.37
C ALA A 25 -27.60 -29.06 27.02
N PRO A 26 -27.52 -29.48 25.75
CA PRO A 26 -26.23 -29.45 25.04
C PRO A 26 -26.42 -29.13 23.53
N PRO A 27 -25.38 -29.20 22.69
CA PRO A 27 -24.28 -28.24 22.68
C PRO A 27 -24.08 -27.59 21.30
N TYR A 28 -23.59 -26.35 21.28
CA TYR A 28 -23.11 -25.62 20.10
C TYR A 28 -23.94 -25.78 18.81
N GLU A 29 -24.96 -24.92 18.65
CA GLU A 29 -25.47 -24.66 17.29
C GLU A 29 -24.34 -24.05 16.44
N ALA A 30 -24.31 -24.44 15.16
CA ALA A 30 -23.22 -24.13 14.26
C ALA A 30 -22.91 -22.62 14.19
N ILE A 31 -21.70 -22.24 14.58
CA ILE A 31 -21.17 -20.90 14.31
C ILE A 31 -21.08 -20.75 12.79
N ALA A 32 -22.06 -20.05 12.22
CA ALA A 32 -22.10 -19.73 10.80
C ALA A 32 -20.87 -18.90 10.43
N VAL A 33 -19.89 -19.54 9.77
CA VAL A 33 -18.63 -18.92 9.36
C VAL A 33 -18.92 -17.67 8.52
N PRO A 34 -18.49 -16.46 8.95
CA PRO A 34 -18.82 -15.24 8.23
C PRO A 34 -18.23 -15.22 6.81
N LYS A 35 -19.10 -15.00 5.83
CA LYS A 35 -18.72 -14.81 4.42
C LYS A 35 -17.79 -13.59 4.29
N SER A 36 -16.66 -13.79 3.60
CA SER A 36 -15.61 -12.82 3.23
C SER A 36 -14.65 -12.33 4.35
N ILE A 37 -13.37 -12.31 4.01
CA ILE A 37 -12.27 -11.70 4.80
C ILE A 37 -12.55 -10.22 5.08
N ASP A 38 -13.22 -9.54 4.15
CA ASP A 38 -13.50 -8.11 4.23
C ASP A 38 -14.44 -7.76 5.41
N ARG A 39 -15.38 -8.66 5.77
CA ARG A 39 -16.20 -8.51 6.99
C ARG A 39 -15.41 -8.75 8.28
N LEU A 40 -14.46 -9.68 8.29
CA LEU A 40 -13.59 -9.91 9.44
C LEU A 40 -12.64 -8.72 9.65
N ALA A 41 -12.10 -8.15 8.56
CA ALA A 41 -11.32 -6.93 8.59
C ALA A 41 -12.13 -5.74 9.10
N ALA A 42 -13.42 -5.64 8.73
CA ALA A 42 -14.33 -4.62 9.27
C ALA A 42 -14.56 -4.77 10.78
N ALA A 43 -14.93 -5.97 11.24
CA ALA A 43 -15.15 -6.23 12.66
C ALA A 43 -13.90 -5.95 13.52
N LEU A 44 -12.71 -6.35 13.06
CA LEU A 44 -11.45 -6.04 13.74
C LEU A 44 -11.13 -4.54 13.74
N ALA A 45 -11.51 -3.79 12.69
CA ALA A 45 -11.28 -2.35 12.61
C ALA A 45 -12.22 -1.54 13.52
N ASP A 46 -13.46 -1.99 13.69
CA ASP A 46 -14.43 -1.43 14.62
C ASP A 46 -14.09 -1.80 16.08
N GLN A 47 -13.58 -2.99 16.35
CA GLN A 47 -13.06 -3.33 17.68
C GLN A 47 -11.84 -2.45 18.03
N ALA A 48 -10.91 -2.28 17.10
CA ALA A 48 -9.79 -1.36 17.25
C ALA A 48 -10.19 0.14 17.26
N ARG A 49 -11.45 0.51 17.00
CA ARG A 49 -11.98 1.87 17.25
C ARG A 49 -12.31 2.07 18.73
N VAL A 50 -12.70 1.02 19.44
CA VAL A 50 -12.95 1.03 20.88
C VAL A 50 -11.63 1.08 21.64
N ASP A 51 -10.62 0.31 21.21
CA ASP A 51 -9.29 0.26 21.85
C ASP A 51 -8.46 1.56 21.70
N ALA A 52 -8.98 2.59 21.02
CA ALA A 52 -8.28 3.83 20.71
C ALA A 52 -8.30 4.89 21.83
N GLU A 53 -8.91 4.60 22.98
CA GLU A 53 -9.04 5.55 24.10
C GLU A 53 -7.79 5.65 25.00
N VAL A 54 -6.75 4.83 24.78
CA VAL A 54 -5.55 4.82 25.64
C VAL A 54 -4.26 5.15 24.87
N GLY A 55 -3.73 6.34 25.13
CA GLY A 55 -2.28 6.57 25.23
C GLY A 55 -1.48 6.99 23.99
N ASP A 56 -1.98 6.81 22.77
CA ASP A 56 -1.23 7.22 21.57
C ASP A 56 -2.17 7.76 20.46
N PRO A 57 -2.16 9.07 20.14
CA PRO A 57 -3.13 9.66 19.23
C PRO A 57 -2.95 9.15 17.79
N ILE A 58 -3.88 8.30 17.36
CA ILE A 58 -3.95 7.77 16.01
C ILE A 58 -4.15 8.91 15.00
N TYR A 59 -3.32 8.93 13.95
CA TYR A 59 -3.46 9.88 12.85
C TYR A 59 -4.73 9.62 12.03
N SER A 60 -5.41 10.68 11.59
CA SER A 60 -6.46 10.60 10.58
C SER A 60 -6.58 11.93 9.83
N TYR A 61 -6.75 11.89 8.51
CA TYR A 61 -7.07 13.08 7.70
C TYR A 61 -8.35 13.80 8.17
N ARG A 62 -9.23 13.13 8.94
CA ARG A 62 -10.44 13.74 9.52
C ARG A 62 -10.13 14.79 10.58
N ARG A 63 -8.94 14.72 11.21
CA ARG A 63 -8.42 15.67 12.21
C ARG A 63 -6.97 16.05 11.81
N PRO A 64 -6.79 16.81 10.71
CA PRO A 64 -5.47 17.12 10.20
C PRO A 64 -4.72 18.05 11.16
N LEU A 65 -3.40 17.97 11.18
CA LEU A 65 -2.52 18.73 12.09
C LEU A 65 -2.22 20.15 11.58
N GLY A 66 -2.81 20.52 10.44
CA GLY A 66 -2.67 21.86 9.86
C GLY A 66 -1.24 22.17 9.41
N THR A 67 -0.39 21.16 9.19
CA THR A 67 0.99 21.38 8.74
C THR A 67 1.03 21.93 7.32
N VAL A 68 0.08 21.52 6.47
CA VAL A 68 -0.06 21.98 5.08
C VAL A 68 -0.32 23.49 5.00
N PRO A 69 -1.42 24.05 5.55
CA PRO A 69 -1.63 25.50 5.53
C PRO A 69 -0.53 26.25 6.28
N ARG A 70 -0.13 25.82 7.49
CA ARG A 70 0.93 26.52 8.24
C ARG A 70 2.25 26.65 7.46
N CYS A 71 2.67 25.60 6.76
CA CYS A 71 3.88 25.66 5.95
C CYS A 71 3.69 26.46 4.66
N TYR A 72 2.50 26.43 4.05
CA TYR A 72 2.19 27.25 2.88
C TYR A 72 2.17 28.75 3.23
N ASP A 73 1.42 29.12 4.26
CA ASP A 73 1.26 30.51 4.71
C ASP A 73 2.61 31.06 5.19
N GLN A 74 3.36 30.31 6.01
CA GLN A 74 4.68 30.73 6.49
C GLN A 74 5.70 31.02 5.36
N LEU A 75 5.55 30.40 4.19
CA LEU A 75 6.47 30.55 3.04
C LEU A 75 5.97 31.52 1.97
N TYR A 76 4.65 31.74 1.84
CA TYR A 76 4.08 32.53 0.74
C TYR A 76 3.08 33.63 1.15
N ALA A 77 2.55 33.59 2.38
CA ALA A 77 1.54 34.52 2.88
C ALA A 77 1.63 34.65 4.42
N PRO A 78 2.77 35.09 4.99
CA PRO A 78 3.05 34.98 6.43
C PRO A 78 2.09 35.82 7.31
N ASP A 79 1.47 36.86 6.74
CA ASP A 79 0.50 37.72 7.42
C ASP A 79 -0.93 37.14 7.46
N VAL A 80 -1.16 35.99 6.81
CA VAL A 80 -2.47 35.32 6.74
C VAL A 80 -2.59 34.25 7.82
N PRO A 81 -3.57 34.33 8.74
CA PRO A 81 -3.77 33.30 9.76
C PRO A 81 -4.12 31.93 9.16
N SER A 82 -3.35 30.89 9.49
CA SER A 82 -3.55 29.55 8.95
C SER A 82 -4.86 28.90 9.36
N VAL A 83 -5.76 28.71 8.39
CA VAL A 83 -7.05 28.04 8.61
C VAL A 83 -6.93 26.55 8.34
N VAL A 84 -6.97 25.74 9.41
CA VAL A 84 -6.96 24.28 9.30
C VAL A 84 -8.34 23.78 8.85
N ARG A 85 -8.40 23.13 7.68
CA ARG A 85 -9.63 22.55 7.13
C ARG A 85 -9.48 21.04 6.98
N LYS A 86 -10.55 20.29 7.26
CA LYS A 86 -10.63 18.87 6.90
C LYS A 86 -10.73 18.76 5.37
N PRO A 87 -9.84 18.02 4.69
CA PRO A 87 -9.93 17.83 3.24
C PRO A 87 -11.16 16.99 2.86
N LYS A 88 -11.75 17.31 1.70
CA LYS A 88 -12.87 16.54 1.12
C LYS A 88 -12.33 15.28 0.42
N VAL A 89 -12.75 14.11 0.87
CA VAL A 89 -12.49 12.85 0.16
C VAL A 89 -13.45 12.72 -1.02
N THR A 90 -12.94 12.35 -2.19
CA THR A 90 -13.71 12.00 -3.39
C THR A 90 -13.18 10.67 -3.93
N TYR A 91 -14.07 9.69 -4.10
CA TYR A 91 -13.78 8.40 -4.70
C TYR A 91 -14.21 8.41 -6.17
N PHE A 92 -13.39 7.84 -7.05
CA PHE A 92 -13.60 7.79 -8.49
C PHE A 92 -13.44 6.36 -9.01
N ASP A 93 -14.41 5.88 -9.78
CA ASP A 93 -14.32 4.68 -10.63
C ASP A 93 -14.57 4.95 -12.12
N SER A 94 -14.82 6.21 -12.52
CA SER A 94 -14.87 6.64 -13.93
C SER A 94 -13.68 7.50 -14.34
N GLU A 95 -13.06 7.23 -15.49
CA GLU A 95 -11.97 8.06 -16.01
C GLU A 95 -12.43 9.49 -16.34
N ARG A 96 -13.65 9.62 -16.87
CA ARG A 96 -14.22 10.91 -17.29
C ARG A 96 -14.34 11.88 -16.12
N GLU A 97 -14.68 11.39 -14.93
CA GLU A 97 -14.80 12.22 -13.73
C GLU A 97 -13.42 12.66 -13.21
N VAL A 98 -12.41 11.79 -13.29
CA VAL A 98 -11.02 12.15 -12.94
C VAL A 98 -10.51 13.24 -13.89
N ASP A 99 -10.66 13.03 -15.20
CA ASP A 99 -10.19 13.99 -16.21
C ASP A 99 -10.96 15.33 -16.15
N ALA A 100 -12.22 15.34 -15.71
CA ALA A 100 -12.98 16.57 -15.50
C ALA A 100 -12.56 17.35 -14.23
N LEU A 101 -12.21 16.67 -13.13
CA LEU A 101 -12.00 17.32 -11.82
C LEU A 101 -10.53 17.51 -11.43
N LEU A 102 -9.63 16.59 -11.82
CA LEU A 102 -8.23 16.62 -11.40
C LEU A 102 -7.46 17.88 -11.86
N PRO A 103 -7.56 18.35 -13.12
CA PRO A 103 -6.82 19.55 -13.55
C PRO A 103 -7.18 20.79 -12.71
N GLY A 104 -8.47 20.99 -12.43
CA GLY A 104 -8.94 22.09 -11.59
C GLY A 104 -8.53 21.97 -10.12
N ALA A 105 -8.43 20.74 -9.60
CA ALA A 105 -7.93 20.49 -8.24
C ALA A 105 -6.42 20.78 -8.13
N LEU A 106 -5.62 20.35 -9.11
CA LEU A 106 -4.18 20.60 -9.18
C LEU A 106 -3.84 22.08 -9.41
N ALA A 107 -4.67 22.81 -10.14
CA ALA A 107 -4.54 24.27 -10.28
C ALA A 107 -4.75 25.01 -8.94
N ARG A 108 -5.55 24.43 -8.03
CA ARG A 108 -5.85 24.97 -6.69
C ARG A 108 -5.25 24.08 -5.58
N CYS A 109 -4.07 23.50 -5.83
CA CYS A 109 -3.49 22.49 -4.94
C CYS A 109 -3.28 22.99 -3.50
N GLY A 110 -2.87 24.26 -3.34
CA GLY A 110 -2.73 24.93 -2.04
C GLY A 110 -1.58 24.42 -1.17
N THR A 111 -0.51 23.93 -1.80
CA THR A 111 0.61 23.23 -1.15
C THR A 111 1.95 23.80 -1.59
N VAL A 112 2.97 23.64 -0.75
CA VAL A 112 4.33 24.09 -1.05
C VAL A 112 4.88 23.33 -2.27
N ALA A 113 5.48 24.08 -3.20
CA ALA A 113 6.00 23.59 -4.47
C ALA A 113 5.01 22.70 -5.27
N LYS A 114 3.70 22.98 -5.18
CA LYS A 114 2.61 22.23 -5.85
C LYS A 114 2.72 20.71 -5.60
N SER A 115 2.97 20.36 -4.34
CA SER A 115 3.11 18.99 -3.88
C SER A 115 1.76 18.29 -3.66
N VAL A 116 1.70 17.00 -3.99
CA VAL A 116 0.58 16.09 -3.72
C VAL A 116 1.08 14.88 -2.94
N GLY A 117 0.37 14.53 -1.87
CA GLY A 117 0.60 13.31 -1.11
C GLY A 117 0.23 12.13 -1.99
N PHE A 118 1.15 11.19 -2.19
CA PHE A 118 1.03 10.17 -3.22
C PHE A 118 1.29 8.78 -2.66
N ASP A 119 0.35 7.86 -2.90
CA ASP A 119 0.43 6.45 -2.54
C ASP A 119 -0.29 5.58 -3.59
N LEU A 120 -0.06 4.25 -3.55
CA LEU A 120 -0.71 3.26 -4.42
C LEU A 120 -1.09 2.00 -3.64
N GLU A 121 -2.24 1.41 -3.96
CA GLU A 121 -2.67 0.13 -3.36
C GLU A 121 -2.97 -0.96 -4.39
N TRP A 122 -2.78 -2.22 -3.99
CA TRP A 122 -2.90 -3.40 -4.88
C TRP A 122 -3.14 -4.71 -4.13
N ASN A 123 -3.78 -5.67 -4.80
CA ASN A 123 -3.97 -7.01 -4.23
C ASN A 123 -2.62 -7.67 -3.88
N MET A 124 -2.46 -8.02 -2.61
CA MET A 124 -1.28 -8.73 -2.11
C MET A 124 -1.35 -10.21 -2.46
N GLY A 125 -0.23 -10.77 -2.90
CA GLY A 125 -0.07 -12.16 -3.30
C GLY A 125 1.40 -12.54 -3.45
N GLN A 126 1.67 -13.70 -4.03
CA GLN A 126 3.04 -14.17 -4.30
C GLN A 126 3.87 -13.17 -5.12
N PHE A 127 3.21 -12.50 -6.07
CA PHE A 127 3.72 -11.30 -6.73
C PHE A 127 2.82 -10.12 -6.35
N PRO A 128 3.37 -8.89 -6.25
CA PRO A 128 2.54 -7.70 -6.10
C PRO A 128 1.62 -7.59 -7.33
N GLY A 129 0.31 -7.64 -7.12
CA GLY A 129 -0.68 -7.48 -8.19
C GLY A 129 -0.53 -6.15 -8.93
N ARG A 130 -1.29 -5.98 -10.03
CA ARG A 130 -1.39 -4.68 -10.71
C ARG A 130 -1.89 -3.63 -9.70
N THR A 131 -1.42 -2.40 -9.82
CA THR A 131 -1.99 -1.23 -9.12
C THR A 131 -3.50 -1.22 -9.31
N ALA A 132 -4.24 -1.16 -8.21
CA ALA A 132 -5.70 -1.16 -8.18
C ALA A 132 -6.23 0.23 -7.84
N VAL A 133 -5.60 0.91 -6.88
CA VAL A 133 -5.99 2.24 -6.41
C VAL A 133 -4.78 3.17 -6.43
N MET A 134 -5.02 4.44 -6.76
CA MET A 134 -4.07 5.55 -6.60
C MET A 134 -4.69 6.60 -5.68
N GLN A 135 -3.87 7.19 -4.80
CA GLN A 135 -4.31 8.16 -3.81
C GLN A 135 -3.57 9.48 -3.98
N LEU A 136 -4.31 10.60 -4.03
CA LEU A 136 -3.77 11.95 -4.19
C LEU A 136 -4.28 12.87 -3.09
N GLY A 137 -3.41 13.26 -2.15
CA GLY A 137 -3.69 14.27 -1.14
C GLY A 137 -3.28 15.67 -1.60
N MET A 138 -4.20 16.63 -1.53
CA MET A 138 -4.01 18.07 -1.77
C MET A 138 -4.56 18.84 -0.56
N ALA A 139 -4.24 20.13 -0.39
CA ALA A 139 -4.54 20.86 0.86
C ALA A 139 -6.02 20.84 1.29
N ASN A 140 -6.96 20.79 0.35
CA ASN A 140 -8.40 20.77 0.62
C ASN A 140 -9.13 19.53 0.07
N ASN A 141 -8.44 18.62 -0.63
CA ASN A 141 -9.05 17.49 -1.33
C ASN A 141 -8.18 16.23 -1.22
N ILE A 142 -8.82 15.07 -1.09
CA ILE A 142 -8.15 13.77 -1.21
C ILE A 142 -8.90 12.95 -2.26
N TYR A 143 -8.22 12.57 -3.33
CA TYR A 143 -8.80 11.79 -4.42
C TYR A 143 -8.36 10.32 -4.30
N ILE A 144 -9.33 9.42 -4.33
CA ILE A 144 -9.14 7.97 -4.31
C ILE A 144 -9.58 7.43 -5.66
N ILE A 145 -8.61 7.04 -6.48
CA ILE A 145 -8.81 6.76 -7.91
C ILE A 145 -8.69 5.25 -8.11
N HIS A 146 -9.82 4.60 -8.36
CA HIS A 146 -9.92 3.15 -8.45
C HIS A 146 -9.60 2.66 -9.86
N LEU A 147 -8.31 2.74 -10.23
CA LEU A 147 -7.76 2.35 -11.53
C LEU A 147 -8.13 0.93 -12.00
N SER A 148 -8.45 -0.01 -11.10
CA SER A 148 -8.94 -1.35 -11.48
C SER A 148 -10.43 -1.44 -11.83
N ALA A 149 -11.23 -0.41 -11.52
CA ALA A 149 -12.60 -0.28 -12.00
C ALA A 149 -12.68 0.42 -13.38
N MET A 150 -11.60 1.08 -13.79
CA MET A 150 -11.47 1.84 -15.03
C MET A 150 -10.98 0.96 -16.20
N GLY A 151 -11.42 1.26 -17.43
CA GLY A 151 -10.93 0.61 -18.64
C GLY A 151 -9.51 1.04 -19.02
N CYS A 152 -9.13 2.28 -18.67
CA CYS A 152 -7.82 2.86 -18.96
C CYS A 152 -7.32 3.79 -17.83
N VAL A 153 -6.06 4.22 -17.90
CA VAL A 153 -5.55 5.27 -17.00
C VAL A 153 -5.98 6.64 -17.55
N PRO A 154 -6.67 7.49 -16.75
CA PRO A 154 -7.15 8.81 -17.15
C PRO A 154 -6.02 9.70 -17.69
N GLN A 155 -6.32 10.57 -18.66
CA GLN A 155 -5.31 11.38 -19.35
C GLN A 155 -4.65 12.39 -18.40
N SER A 156 -5.43 13.05 -17.55
CA SER A 156 -4.97 14.00 -16.54
C SER A 156 -4.00 13.37 -15.53
N ILE A 157 -4.14 12.06 -15.24
CA ILE A 157 -3.21 11.32 -14.39
C ILE A 157 -1.86 11.10 -15.09
N ARG A 158 -1.87 10.82 -16.39
CA ARG A 158 -0.64 10.69 -17.19
C ARG A 158 0.14 12.00 -17.22
N GLU A 159 -0.56 13.11 -17.46
CA GLU A 159 0.00 14.46 -17.46
C GLU A 159 0.57 14.85 -16.09
N MET A 160 -0.22 14.65 -15.02
CA MET A 160 0.21 14.93 -13.64
C MET A 160 1.44 14.12 -13.21
N LEU A 161 1.55 12.86 -13.63
CA LEU A 161 2.73 12.02 -13.35
C LEU A 161 3.95 12.47 -14.15
N ALA A 162 3.76 12.85 -15.42
CA ALA A 162 4.82 13.32 -16.30
C ALA A 162 5.33 14.73 -15.93
N ASP A 163 4.50 15.60 -15.37
CA ASP A 163 4.89 16.94 -14.92
C ASP A 163 5.93 16.87 -13.77
N PRO A 164 7.17 17.39 -13.94
CA PRO A 164 8.16 17.47 -12.88
C PRO A 164 7.85 18.59 -11.86
N HIS A 165 7.00 19.56 -12.19
CA HIS A 165 6.61 20.68 -11.33
C HIS A 165 5.42 20.36 -10.41
N ILE A 166 4.81 19.17 -10.54
CA ILE A 166 3.91 18.60 -9.54
C ILE A 166 4.70 17.56 -8.76
N LEU A 167 4.97 17.83 -7.48
CA LEU A 167 5.78 16.94 -6.65
C LEU A 167 4.91 15.84 -6.03
N LYS A 168 5.24 14.57 -6.29
CA LYS A 168 4.56 13.40 -5.72
C LYS A 168 5.33 12.96 -4.48
N VAL A 169 4.78 13.24 -3.30
CA VAL A 169 5.50 13.11 -2.02
C VAL A 169 5.02 11.89 -1.24
N GLY A 170 5.96 11.07 -0.75
CA GLY A 170 5.64 9.82 -0.04
C GLY A 170 6.87 9.08 0.48
N VAL A 171 6.65 7.96 1.16
CA VAL A 171 7.73 7.08 1.63
C VAL A 171 7.85 5.89 0.69
N ALA A 172 9.06 5.62 0.22
CA ALA A 172 9.33 4.63 -0.82
C ALA A 172 8.68 4.95 -2.19
N VAL A 173 8.24 6.20 -2.40
CA VAL A 173 7.46 6.69 -3.56
C VAL A 173 8.07 6.39 -4.93
N ARG A 174 9.40 6.22 -4.99
CA ARG A 174 10.08 5.79 -6.22
C ARG A 174 9.73 4.36 -6.63
N ASN A 175 9.40 3.48 -5.68
CA ASN A 175 8.90 2.13 -5.98
C ASN A 175 7.52 2.20 -6.64
N ASP A 176 6.70 3.17 -6.26
CA ASP A 176 5.36 3.37 -6.81
C ASP A 176 5.42 3.90 -8.24
N GLY A 177 6.31 4.86 -8.52
CA GLY A 177 6.66 5.21 -9.90
C GLY A 177 7.17 4.01 -10.72
N HIS A 178 8.02 3.15 -10.14
CA HIS A 178 8.45 1.90 -10.78
C HIS A 178 7.29 0.89 -10.99
N LYS A 179 6.29 0.89 -10.11
CA LYS A 179 5.09 0.05 -10.20
C LYS A 179 4.16 0.55 -11.31
N LEU A 180 3.91 1.85 -11.41
CA LEU A 180 3.15 2.46 -12.50
C LEU A 180 3.80 2.18 -13.86
N ARG A 181 5.11 2.34 -13.96
CA ARG A 181 5.84 1.96 -15.18
C ARG A 181 5.71 0.47 -15.52
N ARG A 182 5.74 -0.41 -14.53
CA ARG A 182 5.51 -1.86 -14.72
C ARG A 182 4.10 -2.12 -15.28
N ASP A 183 3.10 -1.52 -14.65
CA ASP A 183 1.66 -1.88 -14.78
C ASP A 183 0.91 -1.15 -15.90
N PHE A 184 1.40 0.03 -16.29
CA PHE A 184 0.71 0.96 -17.20
C PHE A 184 1.65 1.67 -18.21
N LYS A 185 2.97 1.44 -18.15
CA LYS A 185 3.98 2.14 -18.99
C LYS A 185 3.91 3.67 -18.82
N LEU A 186 3.89 4.11 -17.57
CA LEU A 186 3.87 5.53 -17.21
C LEU A 186 5.25 5.98 -16.74
N VAL A 187 5.68 7.12 -17.29
CA VAL A 187 6.71 7.97 -16.69
C VAL A 187 6.16 8.58 -15.40
N SER A 188 7.02 8.79 -14.41
CA SER A 188 6.68 9.48 -13.17
C SER A 188 7.86 10.35 -12.75
N ASN A 189 7.72 11.66 -12.91
CA ASN A 189 8.71 12.67 -12.52
C ASN A 189 8.36 13.27 -11.15
N GLY A 190 9.24 14.07 -10.54
CA GLY A 190 8.92 14.81 -9.31
C GLY A 190 8.64 13.93 -8.07
N LEU A 191 9.19 12.72 -8.00
CA LEU A 191 8.95 11.75 -6.91
C LEU A 191 9.86 12.08 -5.70
N VAL A 192 9.29 12.62 -4.62
CA VAL A 192 10.02 13.12 -3.45
C VAL A 192 10.00 12.12 -2.30
N GLU A 193 11.17 11.56 -1.97
CA GLU A 193 11.33 10.55 -0.92
C GLU A 193 11.41 11.20 0.48
N LEU A 194 10.34 11.10 1.27
CA LEU A 194 10.27 11.68 2.61
C LEU A 194 11.33 11.11 3.56
N SER A 195 11.72 9.83 3.40
CA SER A 195 12.82 9.27 4.20
C SER A 195 14.17 9.91 3.86
N ALA A 196 14.38 10.46 2.67
CA ALA A 196 15.62 11.14 2.31
C ALA A 196 15.64 12.54 2.93
N MET A 197 14.53 13.28 2.85
CA MET A 197 14.37 14.59 3.50
C MET A 197 14.61 14.49 5.02
N ALA A 198 13.98 13.53 5.69
CA ALA A 198 14.14 13.33 7.14
C ALA A 198 15.59 13.02 7.54
N LYS A 199 16.33 12.26 6.73
CA LYS A 199 17.76 11.97 6.95
C LYS A 199 18.68 13.17 6.72
N ALA A 200 18.33 14.04 5.77
CA ALA A 200 19.06 15.29 5.53
C ALA A 200 18.81 16.31 6.66
N LEU A 201 17.58 16.37 7.18
CA LEU A 201 17.20 17.22 8.31
C LEU A 201 17.86 16.74 9.62
N ASP A 202 17.65 15.46 10.00
CA ASP A 202 18.14 14.90 11.27
C ASP A 202 19.08 13.70 11.07
N PRO A 203 20.30 13.92 10.53
CA PRO A 203 21.25 12.83 10.28
C PRO A 203 21.65 12.10 11.57
N SER A 204 21.68 12.78 12.72
CA SER A 204 21.96 12.19 14.03
C SER A 204 20.86 11.23 14.51
N ARG A 205 19.58 11.59 14.34
CA ARG A 205 18.41 10.74 14.67
C ARG A 205 18.41 9.47 13.81
N TRP A 206 18.71 9.63 12.52
CA TRP A 206 18.59 8.54 11.55
C TRP A 206 19.90 7.80 11.23
N LYS A 207 21.03 8.12 11.90
CA LYS A 207 22.38 7.58 11.62
C LYS A 207 22.45 6.05 11.53
N HIS A 208 21.64 5.34 12.30
CA HIS A 208 21.61 3.86 12.31
C HIS A 208 20.62 3.26 11.28
N ARG A 209 19.75 4.06 10.65
CA ARG A 209 18.78 3.60 9.64
C ARG A 209 19.42 3.61 8.24
N ARG A 210 20.13 2.54 7.90
CA ARG A 210 20.72 2.33 6.56
C ARG A 210 19.65 2.22 5.44
N LEU A 211 18.47 1.69 5.74
CA LEU A 211 17.33 1.60 4.82
C LEU A 211 16.40 2.81 4.94
N LEU A 212 15.36 2.90 4.10
CA LEU A 212 14.30 3.91 4.23
C LEU A 212 13.67 3.84 5.64
N VAL A 213 13.35 5.01 6.19
CA VAL A 213 12.58 5.19 7.41
C VAL A 213 11.11 5.00 7.06
N SER A 214 10.33 4.28 7.89
CA SER A 214 8.94 4.00 7.56
C SER A 214 8.04 5.22 7.77
N LEU A 215 6.92 5.29 7.04
CA LEU A 215 5.92 6.35 7.18
C LEU A 215 5.42 6.49 8.63
N ARG A 216 5.33 5.36 9.36
CA ARG A 216 5.03 5.30 10.80
C ARG A 216 6.10 5.98 11.64
N ASP A 217 7.37 5.62 11.45
CA ASP A 217 8.47 6.18 12.25
C ASP A 217 8.62 7.69 11.99
N LEU A 218 8.35 8.15 10.76
CA LEU A 218 8.31 9.57 10.41
C LEU A 218 7.10 10.27 11.05
N CYS A 219 5.90 9.71 10.95
CA CYS A 219 4.69 10.24 11.57
C CYS A 219 4.88 10.43 13.09
N GLN A 220 5.41 9.40 13.78
CA GLN A 220 5.72 9.48 15.19
C GLN A 220 6.82 10.51 15.50
N SER A 221 7.85 10.62 14.64
CA SER A 221 9.00 11.52 14.87
C SER A 221 8.76 13.00 14.63
N TYR A 222 7.82 13.34 13.74
CA TYR A 222 7.64 14.70 13.23
C TYR A 222 6.25 15.27 13.43
N LEU A 223 5.23 14.41 13.55
CA LEU A 223 3.82 14.78 13.74
C LEU A 223 3.27 14.38 15.11
N ASP A 224 4.04 13.64 15.92
CA ASP A 224 3.64 13.12 17.23
C ASP A 224 2.32 12.32 17.16
N ARG A 225 2.16 11.52 16.09
CA ARG A 225 0.99 10.66 15.84
C ARG A 225 1.41 9.26 15.40
N THR A 226 0.57 8.28 15.70
CA THR A 226 0.79 6.88 15.29
C THR A 226 -0.14 6.47 14.15
N LEU A 227 0.40 5.71 13.19
CA LEU A 227 -0.39 5.08 12.12
C LEU A 227 -0.86 3.68 12.56
N ARG A 228 -2.12 3.34 12.26
CA ARG A 228 -2.71 2.03 12.60
C ARG A 228 -1.97 0.89 11.88
N LYS A 229 -2.11 -0.33 12.38
CA LYS A 229 -1.68 -1.57 11.69
C LYS A 229 -2.91 -2.25 11.10
N ASP A 230 -3.59 -1.58 10.17
CA ASP A 230 -4.87 -2.09 9.67
C ASP A 230 -4.70 -3.28 8.71
N ALA A 231 -5.57 -4.29 8.88
CA ALA A 231 -5.69 -5.42 7.96
C ALA A 231 -6.16 -4.99 6.56
N VAL A 232 -6.74 -3.80 6.44
CA VAL A 232 -7.17 -3.15 5.20
C VAL A 232 -6.04 -3.10 4.15
N ARG A 233 -4.80 -2.87 4.58
CA ARG A 233 -3.59 -2.85 3.73
C ARG A 233 -3.30 -4.18 2.99
N VAL A 234 -3.93 -5.28 3.41
CA VAL A 234 -3.84 -6.60 2.74
C VAL A 234 -5.20 -7.11 2.23
N SER A 235 -6.18 -6.20 2.10
CA SER A 235 -7.51 -6.49 1.56
C SER A 235 -7.52 -6.68 0.04
N ARG A 236 -8.71 -6.95 -0.52
CA ARG A 236 -8.92 -6.99 -1.97
C ARG A 236 -9.23 -5.59 -2.50
N TRP A 237 -8.18 -4.90 -2.90
CA TRP A 237 -8.21 -3.55 -3.48
C TRP A 237 -8.84 -3.47 -4.88
N THR A 238 -9.07 -4.60 -5.55
CA THR A 238 -9.82 -4.65 -6.84
C THR A 238 -11.32 -4.87 -6.67
N ASN A 239 -11.84 -4.97 -5.44
CA ASN A 239 -13.27 -5.09 -5.21
C ASN A 239 -13.95 -3.74 -5.53
N THR A 240 -14.96 -3.75 -6.41
CA THR A 240 -15.73 -2.55 -6.77
C THR A 240 -17.15 -2.64 -6.21
N PRO A 241 -17.66 -1.60 -5.51
CA PRO A 241 -16.94 -0.41 -5.05
C PRO A 241 -15.98 -0.70 -3.88
N LEU A 242 -15.03 0.20 -3.62
CA LEU A 242 -14.19 0.13 -2.42
C LEU A 242 -15.03 0.35 -1.15
N SER A 243 -14.78 -0.46 -0.13
CA SER A 243 -15.41 -0.28 1.19
C SER A 243 -15.03 1.05 1.84
N HIS A 244 -15.89 1.58 2.73
CA HIS A 244 -15.60 2.81 3.48
C HIS A 244 -14.26 2.72 4.25
N LEU A 245 -13.91 1.55 4.78
CA LEU A 245 -12.64 1.34 5.49
C LEU A 245 -11.42 1.39 4.55
N GLN A 246 -11.52 0.82 3.34
CA GLN A 246 -10.50 0.99 2.30
C GLN A 246 -10.34 2.45 1.92
N GLN A 247 -11.44 3.20 1.79
CA GLN A 247 -11.40 4.63 1.49
C GLN A 247 -10.80 5.46 2.64
N GLU A 248 -11.14 5.15 3.91
CA GLU A 248 -10.57 5.82 5.08
C GLU A 248 -9.06 5.58 5.24
N TYR A 249 -8.62 4.34 5.00
CA TYR A 249 -7.21 3.95 5.02
C TYR A 249 -6.44 4.68 3.92
N ALA A 250 -6.89 4.53 2.66
CA ALA A 250 -6.29 5.15 1.48
C ALA A 250 -6.17 6.67 1.60
N ALA A 251 -7.23 7.34 2.11
CA ALA A 251 -7.18 8.78 2.33
C ALA A 251 -6.18 9.20 3.43
N SER A 252 -6.01 8.37 4.47
CA SER A 252 -5.08 8.67 5.57
C SER A 252 -3.62 8.53 5.16
N ASP A 253 -3.27 7.46 4.43
CA ASP A 253 -1.88 7.17 4.03
C ASP A 253 -1.33 8.20 3.03
N ALA A 254 -2.14 8.66 2.06
CA ALA A 254 -1.72 9.77 1.17
C ALA A 254 -1.64 11.12 1.90
N TYR A 255 -2.61 11.44 2.76
CA TYR A 255 -2.65 12.76 3.40
C TYR A 255 -1.60 12.91 4.52
N VAL A 256 -1.24 11.83 5.24
CA VAL A 256 -0.12 11.88 6.20
C VAL A 256 1.22 12.10 5.49
N GLY A 257 1.40 11.57 4.27
CA GLY A 257 2.56 11.86 3.42
C GLY A 257 2.67 13.34 3.08
N LEU A 258 1.54 13.99 2.76
CA LEU A 258 1.48 15.43 2.51
C LEU A 258 1.79 16.26 3.76
N GLU A 259 1.22 15.90 4.92
CA GLU A 259 1.51 16.59 6.19
C GLU A 259 2.98 16.43 6.60
N LEU A 260 3.56 15.23 6.43
CA LEU A 260 4.99 14.99 6.67
C LEU A 260 5.90 15.80 5.75
N PHE A 261 5.56 15.94 4.46
CA PHE A 261 6.31 16.79 3.55
C PHE A 261 6.38 18.24 4.05
N HIS A 262 5.22 18.84 4.34
CA HIS A 262 5.12 20.22 4.81
C HIS A 262 5.81 20.42 6.15
N GLN A 263 5.68 19.47 7.08
CA GLN A 263 6.37 19.50 8.37
C GLN A 263 7.90 19.42 8.24
N LEU A 264 8.43 18.63 7.30
CA LEU A 264 9.86 18.53 7.02
C LEU A 264 10.39 19.80 6.33
N VAL A 265 9.63 20.38 5.40
CA VAL A 265 9.97 21.68 4.78
C VAL A 265 10.01 22.77 5.85
N LEU A 266 8.96 22.89 6.67
CA LEU A 266 8.83 23.91 7.71
C LEU A 266 9.99 23.84 8.72
N ARG A 267 10.30 22.64 9.26
CA ARG A 267 11.44 22.46 10.18
C ARG A 267 12.79 22.73 9.53
N THR A 268 12.93 22.51 8.21
CA THR A 268 14.16 22.84 7.48
C THR A 268 14.29 24.36 7.32
N TYR A 269 13.20 25.04 6.98
CA TYR A 269 13.10 26.50 6.90
C TYR A 269 13.41 27.15 8.26
N GLU A 270 12.71 26.77 9.33
CA GLU A 270 12.94 27.28 10.70
C GLU A 270 14.41 27.15 11.14
N ARG A 271 15.03 26.00 10.85
CA ARG A 271 16.45 25.76 11.18
C ARG A 271 17.40 26.62 10.34
N ALA A 272 17.09 26.87 9.07
CA ALA A 272 17.86 27.77 8.22
C ALA A 272 17.70 29.23 8.66
N THR A 273 16.48 29.67 8.97
CA THR A 273 16.21 31.00 9.55
C THR A 273 16.99 31.23 10.83
N ARG A 274 16.98 30.27 11.77
CA ARG A 274 17.75 30.39 13.01
C ARG A 274 19.25 30.53 12.76
N ARG A 275 19.82 29.76 11.83
CA ARG A 275 21.23 29.89 11.44
C ARG A 275 21.56 31.26 10.87
N VAL A 276 20.70 31.84 10.03
CA VAL A 276 20.90 33.19 9.47
C VAL A 276 20.85 34.26 10.57
N LEU A 277 20.00 34.08 11.58
CA LEU A 277 19.93 34.99 12.75
C LEU A 277 21.15 34.83 13.69
N GLU A 278 21.65 33.61 13.89
CA GLU A 278 22.83 33.31 14.71
C GLU A 278 24.14 33.72 14.02
N GLN A 279 24.22 33.51 12.70
CA GLN A 279 25.40 33.72 11.86
C GLN A 279 24.96 34.22 10.47
N PRO A 280 24.82 35.55 10.27
CA PRO A 280 24.48 36.11 8.97
C PRO A 280 25.51 35.69 7.91
N PRO A 281 25.09 35.09 6.78
CA PRO A 281 26.02 34.69 5.73
C PRO A 281 26.63 35.91 5.05
N ALA A 282 27.92 35.83 4.69
CA ALA A 282 28.60 36.88 3.92
C ALA A 282 28.08 37.04 2.48
N ASP A 283 27.32 36.04 1.99
CA ASP A 283 26.61 36.05 0.71
C ASP A 283 25.09 35.97 0.97
N LEU A 284 24.36 36.96 0.45
CA LEU A 284 22.91 37.10 0.60
C LEU A 284 22.10 36.05 -0.18
N ALA A 285 22.72 35.26 -1.07
CA ALA A 285 22.02 34.32 -1.95
C ALA A 285 21.35 33.13 -1.23
N ALA A 286 21.82 32.74 -0.04
CA ALA A 286 21.37 31.52 0.65
C ALA A 286 20.15 31.74 1.57
N THR A 287 18.97 31.98 0.99
CA THR A 287 17.73 32.18 1.77
C THR A 287 17.28 30.90 2.51
N PRO A 288 16.57 31.01 3.66
CA PRO A 288 15.97 29.85 4.34
C PRO A 288 15.00 29.05 3.46
N TYR A 289 14.32 29.71 2.52
CA TYR A 289 13.47 29.07 1.51
C TYR A 289 14.30 28.19 0.56
N GLU A 290 15.39 28.71 0.00
CA GLU A 290 16.25 27.93 -0.90
C GLU A 290 16.96 26.77 -0.17
N ALA A 291 17.30 26.93 1.11
CA ALA A 291 17.79 25.83 1.93
C ALA A 291 16.75 24.69 2.06
N ALA A 292 15.47 25.03 2.28
CA ALA A 292 14.39 24.06 2.33
C ALA A 292 14.16 23.39 0.95
N MET A 293 14.13 24.19 -0.13
CA MET A 293 13.94 23.68 -1.49
C MET A 293 15.14 22.85 -1.98
N ALA A 294 16.36 23.12 -1.52
CA ALA A 294 17.53 22.28 -1.80
C ALA A 294 17.37 20.85 -1.24
N VAL A 295 16.81 20.70 -0.02
CA VAL A 295 16.49 19.38 0.56
C VAL A 295 15.40 18.67 -0.24
N VAL A 296 14.36 19.39 -0.69
CA VAL A 296 13.33 18.84 -1.59
C VAL A 296 13.96 18.35 -2.89
N ARG A 297 14.75 19.19 -3.57
CA ARG A 297 15.45 18.84 -4.82
C ARG A 297 16.37 17.63 -4.66
N HIS A 298 17.12 17.53 -3.56
CA HIS A 298 17.97 16.37 -3.25
C HIS A 298 17.18 15.07 -3.04
N ALA A 299 15.98 15.16 -2.45
CA ALA A 299 15.08 14.02 -2.25
C ALA A 299 14.20 13.68 -3.48
N THR A 300 14.23 14.52 -4.52
CA THR A 300 13.42 14.37 -5.73
C THR A 300 14.07 13.41 -6.73
N SER A 301 13.26 12.57 -7.37
CA SER A 301 13.71 11.62 -8.38
C SER A 301 12.68 11.44 -9.50
N SER A 302 13.08 10.72 -10.55
CA SER A 302 12.21 10.38 -11.68
C SER A 302 12.32 8.90 -12.04
N VAL A 303 11.25 8.36 -12.62
CA VAL A 303 11.16 7.04 -13.21
C VAL A 303 10.67 7.19 -14.66
N SER A 304 11.57 6.97 -15.62
CA SER A 304 11.27 6.99 -17.05
C SER A 304 11.07 5.58 -17.63
N ASP A 305 10.51 5.52 -18.84
CA ASP A 305 10.40 4.31 -19.67
C ASP A 305 11.74 3.84 -20.26
N ALA A 306 12.80 4.65 -20.17
CA ALA A 306 14.15 4.22 -20.52
C ALA A 306 14.53 2.90 -19.81
N PRO A 307 15.22 1.96 -20.49
CA PRO A 307 15.68 0.72 -19.89
C PRO A 307 16.45 0.99 -18.58
N PRO A 308 16.25 0.20 -17.52
CA PRO A 308 17.03 0.38 -16.30
C PRO A 308 18.52 0.21 -16.64
N LYS A 309 19.33 1.23 -16.30
CA LYS A 309 20.79 1.18 -16.47
C LYS A 309 21.29 -0.19 -15.98
N PRO A 310 22.07 -0.94 -16.79
CA PRO A 310 22.46 -2.29 -16.43
C PRO A 310 23.18 -2.26 -15.09
N LYS A 311 22.61 -2.93 -14.08
CA LYS A 311 23.30 -3.14 -12.81
C LYS A 311 24.59 -3.87 -13.14
N LYS A 312 25.75 -3.34 -12.71
CA LYS A 312 27.04 -4.05 -12.82
C LYS A 312 26.81 -5.49 -12.38
N ALA A 313 27.02 -6.43 -13.29
CA ALA A 313 26.67 -7.82 -13.05
C ALA A 313 27.47 -8.29 -11.83
N ARG A 314 26.78 -8.74 -10.78
CA ARG A 314 27.45 -9.59 -9.79
C ARG A 314 27.85 -10.86 -10.53
N PRO A 315 29.13 -11.29 -10.49
CA PRO A 315 29.55 -12.50 -11.17
C PRO A 315 28.67 -13.67 -10.70
N SER A 316 28.08 -14.38 -11.64
CA SER A 316 27.26 -15.55 -11.35
C SER A 316 28.17 -16.66 -10.83
N ARG A 317 28.20 -16.85 -9.51
CA ARG A 317 28.87 -17.99 -8.85
C ARG A 317 28.12 -19.33 -9.04
N LEU A 318 27.20 -19.40 -10.01
CA LEU A 318 26.56 -20.64 -10.38
C LEU A 318 27.34 -21.27 -11.53
N ASP A 319 27.77 -22.49 -11.31
CA ASP A 319 28.32 -23.41 -12.32
C ASP A 319 27.52 -23.36 -13.64
N SER A 320 28.24 -23.35 -14.76
CA SER A 320 27.72 -23.28 -16.13
C SER A 320 26.98 -24.55 -16.57
N SER A 321 26.98 -25.63 -15.77
CA SER A 321 26.29 -26.91 -15.97
C SER A 321 24.75 -26.87 -16.12
N PHE A 322 24.14 -25.68 -16.22
CA PHE A 322 22.69 -25.49 -16.43
C PHE A 322 22.32 -24.77 -17.75
N GLY A 323 23.31 -24.45 -18.60
CA GLY A 323 23.09 -23.85 -19.92
C GLY A 323 22.69 -22.36 -19.91
N PRO A 324 22.95 -21.62 -21.01
CA PRO A 324 22.85 -20.16 -21.02
C PRO A 324 21.41 -19.61 -21.14
N GLU A 325 20.43 -20.37 -21.62
CA GLU A 325 19.20 -19.78 -22.19
C GLU A 325 17.98 -19.65 -21.26
N LYS A 326 17.88 -20.43 -20.19
CA LYS A 326 16.67 -20.44 -19.34
C LYS A 326 16.69 -19.33 -18.29
N LYS A 327 15.56 -18.66 -18.06
CA LYS A 327 15.42 -17.61 -17.03
C LYS A 327 15.72 -18.17 -15.64
N ALA A 328 16.25 -17.35 -14.73
CA ALA A 328 16.75 -17.80 -13.43
C ALA A 328 15.74 -18.62 -12.59
N TYR A 329 14.44 -18.31 -12.69
CA TYR A 329 13.39 -19.05 -12.00
C TYR A 329 13.06 -20.40 -12.65
N GLN A 330 13.17 -20.52 -13.98
CA GLN A 330 13.06 -21.81 -14.68
C GLN A 330 14.23 -22.74 -14.31
N ARG A 331 15.44 -22.20 -14.17
CA ARG A 331 16.60 -22.97 -13.66
C ARG A 331 16.39 -23.42 -12.22
N ALA A 332 15.78 -22.58 -11.37
CA ALA A 332 15.43 -22.96 -10.01
C ALA A 332 14.39 -24.09 -9.98
N LEU A 333 13.33 -24.03 -10.81
CA LEU A 333 12.34 -25.11 -10.88
C LEU A 333 12.94 -26.41 -11.44
N ALA A 334 13.83 -26.35 -12.43
CA ALA A 334 14.55 -27.52 -12.92
C ALA A 334 15.46 -28.13 -11.84
N ALA A 335 16.17 -27.30 -11.06
CA ALA A 335 16.98 -27.78 -9.95
C ALA A 335 16.12 -28.39 -8.81
N TRP A 336 14.94 -27.81 -8.56
CA TRP A 336 13.97 -28.31 -7.59
C TRP A 336 13.36 -29.64 -8.06
N ARG A 337 12.66 -29.69 -9.21
CA ARG A 337 12.05 -30.92 -9.75
C ARG A 337 13.07 -32.00 -10.10
N THR A 338 14.02 -31.68 -10.99
CA THR A 338 14.88 -32.70 -11.64
C THR A 338 16.09 -33.10 -10.81
N LYS A 339 16.70 -32.15 -10.10
CA LYS A 339 17.84 -32.43 -9.20
C LYS A 339 17.43 -32.59 -7.73
N GLN A 340 16.12 -32.65 -7.45
CA GLN A 340 15.52 -32.85 -6.11
C GLN A 340 16.06 -31.92 -5.00
N LEU A 341 16.59 -30.74 -5.36
CA LEU A 341 17.14 -29.80 -4.38
C LEU A 341 16.04 -29.11 -3.58
N THR A 342 16.17 -29.10 -2.25
CA THR A 342 15.31 -28.29 -1.38
C THR A 342 15.49 -26.79 -1.65
N LEU A 343 14.52 -25.98 -1.24
CA LEU A 343 14.57 -24.53 -1.28
C LEU A 343 15.75 -23.96 -0.47
N VAL A 344 16.18 -24.66 0.59
CA VAL A 344 17.33 -24.30 1.43
C VAL A 344 18.64 -24.56 0.69
N GLU A 345 18.82 -25.76 0.12
CA GLU A 345 20.00 -26.08 -0.69
C GLU A 345 20.11 -25.20 -1.93
N LEU A 346 18.98 -24.96 -2.62
CA LEU A 346 18.93 -24.08 -3.80
C LEU A 346 19.34 -22.65 -3.41
N ALA A 347 18.91 -22.16 -2.24
CA ALA A 347 19.34 -20.88 -1.71
C ALA A 347 20.85 -20.85 -1.41
N SER A 348 21.35 -21.88 -0.74
CA SER A 348 22.77 -22.03 -0.38
C SER A 348 23.67 -22.08 -1.63
N ARG A 349 23.42 -23.04 -2.54
CA ARG A 349 24.21 -23.24 -3.77
C ARG A 349 24.18 -22.03 -4.70
N ALA A 350 23.08 -21.27 -4.73
CA ALA A 350 22.98 -20.04 -5.53
C ALA A 350 23.40 -18.75 -4.79
N CYS A 351 23.83 -18.86 -3.51
CA CYS A 351 24.15 -17.71 -2.64
C CYS A 351 23.03 -16.65 -2.60
N ILE A 352 21.77 -17.09 -2.53
CA ILE A 352 20.57 -16.24 -2.42
C ILE A 352 19.85 -16.51 -1.09
N ARG A 353 18.90 -15.63 -0.72
CA ARG A 353 18.03 -15.86 0.45
C ARG A 353 17.04 -16.99 0.17
N ILE A 354 16.65 -17.75 1.19
CA ILE A 354 15.61 -18.79 1.14
C ILE A 354 14.27 -18.22 0.59
N GLY A 355 13.85 -17.04 1.03
CA GLY A 355 12.69 -16.35 0.45
C GLY A 355 12.85 -15.89 -1.02
N THR A 356 14.03 -16.04 -1.62
CA THR A 356 14.27 -15.85 -3.06
C THR A 356 14.20 -17.18 -3.83
N SER A 357 14.76 -18.28 -3.29
CA SER A 357 14.60 -19.61 -3.91
C SER A 357 13.13 -20.03 -3.93
N ALA A 358 12.42 -19.86 -2.82
CA ALA A 358 10.98 -20.07 -2.71
C ALA A 358 10.22 -19.28 -3.80
N ARG A 359 10.49 -17.96 -3.91
CA ARG A 359 9.88 -17.12 -4.95
C ARG A 359 10.20 -17.57 -6.37
N TYR A 360 11.39 -18.11 -6.63
CA TYR A 360 11.77 -18.58 -7.95
C TYR A 360 11.06 -19.88 -8.34
N VAL A 361 11.04 -20.90 -7.47
CA VAL A 361 10.31 -22.15 -7.73
C VAL A 361 8.82 -21.85 -7.95
N MET A 362 8.20 -21.12 -7.02
CA MET A 362 6.77 -20.82 -7.12
C MET A 362 6.43 -19.93 -8.32
N ARG A 363 7.34 -19.05 -8.78
CA ARG A 363 7.14 -18.27 -10.02
C ARG A 363 7.04 -19.15 -11.24
N ALA A 364 7.94 -20.12 -11.35
CA ALA A 364 8.00 -20.99 -12.50
C ALA A 364 6.76 -21.88 -12.58
N LEU A 365 6.30 -22.39 -11.43
CA LEU A 365 5.03 -23.12 -11.33
C LEU A 365 3.84 -22.25 -11.78
N ASP A 366 3.74 -21.02 -11.27
CA ASP A 366 2.66 -20.07 -11.64
C ASP A 366 2.64 -19.73 -13.15
N GLU A 367 3.82 -19.55 -13.77
CA GLU A 367 3.93 -19.33 -15.22
C GLU A 367 3.57 -20.58 -16.05
N GLU A 368 3.93 -21.80 -15.60
CA GLU A 368 3.51 -23.04 -16.25
C GLU A 368 2.00 -23.29 -16.14
N LEU A 369 1.42 -23.07 -14.96
CA LEU A 369 -0.01 -23.14 -14.71
C LEU A 369 -0.79 -22.13 -15.57
N ALA A 370 -0.29 -20.89 -15.67
CA ALA A 370 -0.88 -19.87 -16.55
C ALA A 370 -0.85 -20.30 -18.03
N ALA A 371 0.25 -20.93 -18.49
CA ALA A 371 0.36 -21.46 -19.85
C ALA A 371 -0.59 -22.65 -20.09
N GLN A 372 -0.74 -23.56 -19.11
CA GLN A 372 -1.73 -24.65 -19.17
C GLN A 372 -3.15 -24.11 -19.29
N ARG A 373 -3.51 -23.09 -18.48
CA ARG A 373 -4.81 -22.42 -18.53
C ARG A 373 -5.07 -21.77 -19.89
N ALA A 374 -4.09 -21.09 -20.46
CA ALA A 374 -4.18 -20.50 -21.80
C ALA A 374 -4.37 -21.57 -22.90
N ALA A 375 -3.83 -22.77 -22.69
CA ALA A 375 -3.98 -23.92 -23.58
C ALA A 375 -5.23 -24.79 -23.28
N GLY A 376 -6.15 -24.34 -22.43
CA GLY A 376 -7.36 -25.09 -22.06
C GLY A 376 -7.13 -26.37 -21.25
N ARG A 377 -5.93 -26.55 -20.68
CA ARG A 377 -5.54 -27.77 -19.93
C ARG A 377 -5.86 -27.64 -18.43
N PRO A 378 -5.97 -28.77 -17.69
CA PRO A 378 -6.11 -28.75 -16.24
C PRO A 378 -4.98 -27.97 -15.57
N CYS A 379 -5.34 -26.89 -14.90
CA CYS A 379 -4.41 -25.93 -14.30
C CYS A 379 -4.24 -26.21 -12.79
N ARG A 380 -3.61 -27.34 -12.45
CA ARG A 380 -3.33 -27.73 -11.05
C ARG A 380 -1.89 -28.25 -10.89
N LEU A 381 -1.30 -28.03 -9.72
CA LEU A 381 -0.05 -28.69 -9.33
C LEU A 381 -0.27 -30.21 -9.25
N SER A 382 0.81 -30.98 -9.43
CA SER A 382 0.76 -32.41 -9.15
C SER A 382 0.61 -32.68 -7.64
N ASP A 383 0.25 -33.91 -7.29
CA ASP A 383 0.09 -34.30 -5.88
C ASP A 383 1.46 -34.30 -5.17
N GLU A 384 2.51 -34.79 -5.85
CA GLU A 384 3.90 -34.78 -5.38
C GLU A 384 4.44 -33.36 -5.21
N GLU A 385 4.12 -32.44 -6.12
CA GLU A 385 4.51 -31.03 -6.00
C GLU A 385 3.84 -30.37 -4.80
N ARG A 386 2.55 -30.64 -4.58
CA ARG A 386 1.79 -30.10 -3.46
C ARG A 386 2.32 -30.65 -2.14
N GLU A 387 2.56 -31.95 -2.04
CA GLU A 387 3.12 -32.59 -0.84
C GLU A 387 4.53 -32.09 -0.52
N ARG A 388 5.39 -31.97 -1.54
CA ARG A 388 6.75 -31.45 -1.34
C ARG A 388 6.76 -29.99 -0.91
N LEU A 389 5.96 -29.13 -1.54
CA LEU A 389 5.81 -27.75 -1.09
C LEU A 389 5.27 -27.70 0.35
N ARG A 390 4.34 -28.56 0.72
CA ARG A 390 3.80 -28.64 2.09
C ARG A 390 4.87 -29.08 3.09
N ALA A 391 5.68 -30.09 2.77
CA ALA A 391 6.80 -30.53 3.60
C ALA A 391 7.84 -29.42 3.78
N GLU A 392 8.31 -28.82 2.68
CA GLU A 392 9.34 -27.79 2.73
C GLU A 392 8.87 -26.53 3.48
N PHE A 393 7.67 -26.01 3.23
CA PHE A 393 7.14 -24.85 3.96
C PHE A 393 6.70 -25.16 5.41
N THR A 394 6.65 -26.42 5.82
CA THR A 394 6.47 -26.79 7.24
C THR A 394 7.79 -26.72 8.02
N SER A 395 8.94 -26.89 7.35
CA SER A 395 10.27 -26.80 7.97
C SER A 395 10.54 -25.47 8.67
N ALA A 396 11.26 -25.48 9.80
CA ALA A 396 11.54 -24.27 10.59
C ALA A 396 12.27 -23.18 9.79
N GLU A 397 13.11 -23.56 8.83
CA GLU A 397 13.91 -22.66 7.98
C GLU A 397 13.07 -21.92 6.94
N VAL A 398 12.10 -22.62 6.33
CA VAL A 398 11.29 -22.06 5.23
C VAL A 398 9.97 -21.47 5.74
N ARG A 399 9.36 -22.00 6.81
CA ARG A 399 8.01 -21.64 7.32
C ARG A 399 7.75 -20.15 7.45
N ARG A 400 8.73 -19.37 7.93
CA ARG A 400 8.65 -17.88 8.03
C ARG A 400 8.43 -17.18 6.68
N ASN A 401 8.67 -17.85 5.55
CA ASN A 401 8.42 -17.36 4.20
C ASN A 401 7.01 -17.68 3.68
N ALA A 402 6.26 -18.61 4.29
CA ALA A 402 4.91 -18.99 3.87
C ALA A 402 3.98 -17.77 3.73
N ARG A 403 4.09 -16.80 4.64
CA ARG A 403 3.35 -15.53 4.60
C ARG A 403 3.54 -14.70 3.32
N PHE A 404 4.66 -14.85 2.62
CA PHE A 404 4.92 -14.17 1.34
C PHE A 404 4.38 -14.94 0.13
N HIS A 405 4.05 -16.23 0.31
CA HIS A 405 3.50 -17.13 -0.69
C HIS A 405 2.05 -17.53 -0.38
N TYR A 406 1.43 -16.87 0.60
CA TYR A 406 0.14 -17.21 1.20
C TYR A 406 -0.96 -17.50 0.17
N VAL A 407 -1.11 -16.62 -0.83
CA VAL A 407 -2.16 -16.74 -1.85
C VAL A 407 -1.94 -17.98 -2.71
N PHE A 408 -0.72 -18.20 -3.22
CA PHE A 408 -0.38 -19.36 -4.04
C PHE A 408 -0.52 -20.68 -3.26
N LEU A 409 0.01 -20.73 -2.03
CA LEU A 409 -0.07 -21.89 -1.16
C LEU A 409 -1.52 -22.29 -0.82
N ARG A 410 -2.41 -21.31 -0.66
CA ARG A 410 -3.85 -21.52 -0.47
C ARG A 410 -4.53 -21.97 -1.76
N ASP A 411 -4.32 -21.24 -2.86
CA ASP A 411 -5.07 -21.40 -4.11
C ASP A 411 -4.70 -22.68 -4.87
N HIS A 412 -3.55 -23.27 -4.58
CA HIS A 412 -3.16 -24.60 -5.04
C HIS A 412 -3.27 -25.68 -3.95
N HIS A 413 -4.05 -25.42 -2.90
CA HIS A 413 -4.38 -26.37 -1.82
C HIS A 413 -3.17 -26.98 -1.08
N VAL A 414 -1.99 -26.36 -1.15
CA VAL A 414 -0.80 -26.78 -0.39
C VAL A 414 -1.06 -26.66 1.11
N PHE A 415 -1.81 -25.62 1.52
CA PHE A 415 -2.29 -25.42 2.88
C PHE A 415 -3.68 -24.79 2.92
N THR A 416 -4.42 -25.04 4.01
CA THR A 416 -5.67 -24.35 4.30
C THR A 416 -5.44 -22.93 4.82
N HIS A 417 -6.51 -22.11 4.85
CA HIS A 417 -6.45 -20.77 5.44
C HIS A 417 -5.99 -20.79 6.90
N ALA A 418 -6.48 -21.75 7.69
CA ALA A 418 -6.19 -21.88 9.12
C ALA A 418 -4.72 -22.28 9.35
N GLU A 419 -4.21 -23.24 8.58
CA GLU A 419 -2.80 -23.66 8.62
C GLU A 419 -1.86 -22.49 8.33
N LEU A 420 -2.10 -21.74 7.25
CA LEU A 420 -1.28 -20.57 6.90
C LEU A 420 -1.43 -19.41 7.90
N ALA A 421 -2.55 -19.31 8.61
CA ALA A 421 -2.71 -18.33 9.69
C ALA A 421 -1.84 -18.71 10.91
N ALA A 422 -1.77 -19.99 11.26
CA ALA A 422 -0.91 -20.55 12.33
C ALA A 422 0.58 -20.65 11.94
N MET A 423 0.97 -20.18 10.75
CA MET A 423 2.36 -20.04 10.30
C MET A 423 2.89 -18.60 10.34
N LYS A 424 2.08 -17.62 10.76
CA LYS A 424 2.45 -16.20 10.83
C LYS A 424 3.31 -15.87 12.05
#